data_AF-A0A6P6X8J9-F1
#
_entry.id   AF-A0A6P6X8J9-F1
#
_cell.length_a   1.000
_cell.length_b   1.000
_cell.length_c   1.000
_cell.angle_alpha   90.00
_cell.angle_beta   90.00
_cell.angle_gamma   90.00
#
_symmetry.space_group_name_H-M   'P 1'
#
loop_
_entity.id
_entity.type
_entity.pdbx_description
1 polymer ?
#
loop_
_entity_poly.entity_id
_entity_poly.type
_entity_poly.pdbx_seq_one_letter_code
_entity_poly.pdbx_strand_id
1 'polypeptide(L)'
;MKLTASAGDTQNGWELYTGAGKYSTQDFDYWKDSLLHPCHPLESCIKSWPDKPARYREVMVPYIVEVRELGKRVLELIYEGLGFTEDNFDNYDLFLMIHNYPECPDPSSALEQLDTMMGT
;
A
#
# COMPACT_ATOMS: atom_id res chain seq x y z
N MET A 1 -10.30 -4.62 14.98
CA MET A 1 -8.98 -4.45 15.62
C MET A 1 -8.58 -3.01 15.39
N LYS A 2 -8.69 -2.13 16.40
CA LYS A 2 -8.30 -0.72 16.26
C LYS A 2 -6.78 -0.68 16.25
N LEU A 3 -6.17 -0.42 15.09
CA LEU A 3 -4.72 -0.23 15.03
C LEU A 3 -4.45 1.14 15.63
N THR A 4 -4.02 1.17 16.89
CA THR A 4 -3.61 2.44 17.52
C THR A 4 -2.35 2.92 16.81
N ALA A 5 -2.50 3.95 15.97
CA ALA A 5 -1.37 4.68 15.43
C ALA A 5 -0.62 5.35 16.61
N SER A 6 0.63 4.95 16.85
CA SER A 6 1.57 5.87 17.49
C SER A 6 1.84 6.97 16.46
N ALA A 7 1.81 8.22 16.92
CA ALA A 7 2.17 9.34 16.07
C ALA A 7 3.61 9.17 15.58
N GLY A 8 3.78 8.66 14.36
CA GLY A 8 5.01 8.79 13.61
C GLY A 8 6.16 7.86 13.96
N ASP A 9 5.94 6.57 14.16
CA ASP A 9 7.03 5.59 14.16
C ASP A 9 7.54 5.34 12.73
N THR A 10 8.38 6.24 12.21
CA THR A 10 9.18 6.01 10.99
C THR A 10 10.40 5.12 11.25
N GLN A 11 10.51 4.49 12.42
CA GLN A 11 11.75 3.82 12.84
C GLN A 11 12.04 2.48 12.15
N ASN A 12 11.09 1.88 11.43
CA ASN A 12 11.26 0.52 10.89
C ASN A 12 10.94 0.38 9.38
N GLY A 13 10.98 1.47 8.60
CA GLY A 13 10.78 1.41 7.15
C GLY A 13 9.36 1.07 6.68
N TRP A 14 8.38 1.11 7.60
CA TRP A 14 6.96 1.10 7.30
C TRP A 14 6.28 2.26 8.01
N GLU A 15 5.13 2.68 7.49
CA GLU A 15 4.37 3.82 8.00
C GLU A 15 2.93 3.39 8.29
N LEU A 16 2.47 3.64 9.51
CA LEU A 16 1.07 3.56 9.89
C LEU A 16 0.56 4.97 10.16
N TYR A 17 -0.51 5.35 9.47
CA TYR A 17 -1.14 6.65 9.66
C TYR A 17 -2.66 6.55 9.55
N THR A 18 -3.34 7.41 10.29
CA THR A 18 -4.78 7.64 10.14
C THR A 18 -4.96 8.79 9.17
N GLY A 19 -5.99 8.70 8.33
CA GLY A 19 -6.35 9.79 7.44
C GLY A 19 -5.52 9.87 6.16
N ALA A 20 -5.25 11.11 5.73
CA ALA A 20 -4.47 11.49 4.57
C ALA A 20 -2.96 11.37 4.79
N GLY A 21 -2.53 11.13 6.03
CA GLY A 21 -1.12 10.94 6.38
C GLY A 21 -0.33 12.25 6.45
N LYS A 22 0.97 12.12 6.77
CA LYS A 22 1.82 13.25 7.17
C LYS A 22 2.15 14.26 6.08
N TYR A 23 2.03 13.87 4.81
CA TYR A 23 2.41 14.72 3.66
C TYR A 23 1.20 15.24 2.89
N SER A 24 -0.01 15.07 3.42
CA SER A 24 -1.19 15.65 2.81
C SER A 24 -1.11 17.17 2.86
N THR A 25 -1.24 17.80 1.70
CA THR A 25 -1.45 19.24 1.56
C THR A 25 -2.95 19.59 1.50
N GLN A 26 -3.83 18.61 1.69
CA GLN A 26 -5.27 18.77 1.60
C GLN A 26 -5.85 19.17 2.95
N ASP A 27 -6.86 20.04 2.91
CA ASP A 27 -7.59 20.51 4.09
C ASP A 27 -8.62 19.49 4.62
N PHE A 28 -8.65 18.28 4.06
CA PHE A 28 -9.58 17.23 4.43
C PHE A 28 -8.87 15.91 4.71
N ASP A 29 -9.52 15.05 5.50
CA ASP A 29 -8.94 13.82 6.03
C ASP A 29 -9.77 12.60 5.64
N TYR A 30 -9.12 11.51 5.28
CA TYR A 30 -9.82 10.28 4.86
C TYR A 30 -10.33 9.49 6.06
N TRP A 31 -11.50 8.86 5.94
CA TRP A 31 -12.01 7.95 6.96
C TRP A 31 -11.36 6.54 6.86
N LYS A 32 -10.04 6.48 7.00
CA LYS A 32 -9.27 5.23 6.93
C LYS A 32 -8.00 5.29 7.78
N ASP A 33 -7.53 4.13 8.20
CA ASP A 33 -6.13 3.92 8.60
C ASP A 33 -5.38 3.26 7.44
N SER A 34 -4.10 3.58 7.28
CA SER A 34 -3.25 3.05 6.22
C SER A 34 -1.94 2.54 6.80
N LEU A 35 -1.58 1.31 6.45
CA LEU A 35 -0.23 0.75 6.64
C LEU A 35 0.46 0.68 5.28
N LEU A 36 1.63 1.31 5.15
CA LEU A 36 2.44 1.33 3.95
C LEU A 36 3.83 0.76 4.25
N HIS A 37 4.34 -0.14 3.41
CA HIS A 37 5.72 -0.60 3.52
C HIS A 37 6.29 -1.12 2.18
N PRO A 38 7.62 -1.02 1.98
CA PRO A 38 8.28 -1.63 0.83
C PRO A 38 8.21 -3.15 0.91
N CYS A 39 8.25 -3.79 -0.24
CA CYS A 39 8.11 -5.24 -0.41
C CYS A 39 9.19 -5.84 -1.31
N HIS A 40 10.04 -5.02 -1.92
CA HIS A 40 11.11 -5.47 -2.81
C HIS A 40 12.41 -4.68 -2.57
N PRO A 41 13.59 -5.34 -2.50
CA PRO A 41 13.80 -6.79 -2.42
C PRO A 41 13.24 -7.39 -1.12
N LEU A 42 12.50 -8.50 -1.23
CA LEU A 42 11.69 -9.04 -0.14
C LEU A 42 12.54 -9.42 1.08
N GLU A 43 13.73 -9.97 0.85
CA GLU A 43 14.69 -10.41 1.88
C GLU A 43 15.16 -9.24 2.76
N SER A 44 15.24 -8.05 2.18
CA SER A 44 15.61 -6.82 2.87
C SER A 44 14.40 -6.21 3.58
N CYS A 45 13.24 -6.20 2.92
CA CYS A 45 12.03 -5.56 3.43
C CYS A 45 11.37 -6.33 4.59
N ILE A 46 11.34 -7.66 4.57
CA ILE A 46 10.57 -8.47 5.52
C ILE A 46 10.96 -8.23 6.99
N LYS A 47 12.24 -7.91 7.23
CA LYS A 47 12.78 -7.61 8.58
C LYS A 47 12.17 -6.34 9.16
N SER A 48 11.73 -5.44 8.29
CA SER A 48 11.18 -4.15 8.63
C SER A 48 9.68 -4.26 8.93
N TRP A 49 8.96 -5.19 8.30
CA TRP A 49 7.50 -5.33 8.40
C TRP A 49 6.98 -5.50 9.84
N PRO A 50 5.71 -5.20 10.14
CA PRO A 50 5.15 -5.44 11.46
C PRO A 50 5.25 -6.91 11.92
N ASP A 51 5.69 -7.13 13.17
CA ASP A 51 5.70 -8.47 13.82
C ASP A 51 4.31 -8.89 14.33
N LYS A 52 3.37 -7.95 14.42
CA LYS A 52 2.00 -8.19 14.90
C LYS A 52 0.97 -7.78 13.84
N PRO A 53 -0.09 -8.58 13.65
CA PRO A 53 -0.29 -9.91 14.23
C PRO A 53 0.75 -10.93 13.73
N ALA A 54 1.06 -11.96 14.52
CA ALA A 54 2.14 -12.91 14.19
C ALA A 54 1.97 -13.56 12.79
N ARG A 55 0.71 -13.82 12.41
CA ARG A 55 0.34 -14.38 11.10
C ARG A 55 0.50 -13.40 9.93
N TYR A 56 0.80 -12.13 10.18
CA TYR A 56 0.88 -11.10 9.14
C TYR A 56 1.92 -11.46 8.08
N ARG A 57 3.17 -11.67 8.51
CA ARG A 57 4.26 -12.03 7.58
C ARG A 57 4.02 -13.39 6.92
N GLU A 58 3.51 -14.36 7.67
CA GLU A 58 3.19 -15.70 7.14
C GLU A 58 2.20 -15.66 5.96
N VAL A 59 1.21 -14.76 6.02
CA VAL A 59 0.19 -14.62 4.97
C VAL A 59 0.66 -13.68 3.86
N MET A 60 1.29 -12.55 4.21
CA MET A 60 1.62 -11.52 3.23
C MET A 60 2.83 -11.87 2.37
N VAL A 61 3.81 -12.63 2.88
CA VAL A 61 4.98 -13.05 2.10
C VAL A 61 4.61 -13.82 0.82
N PRO A 62 3.87 -14.95 0.89
CA PRO A 62 3.51 -15.68 -0.33
C PRO A 62 2.60 -14.85 -1.25
N TYR A 63 1.71 -14.04 -0.69
CA TYR A 63 0.88 -13.12 -1.48
C TYR A 63 1.71 -12.13 -2.31
N ILE A 64 2.71 -11.49 -1.69
CA ILE A 64 3.57 -10.51 -2.36
C ILE A 64 4.43 -11.14 -3.46
N VAL A 65 4.90 -12.37 -3.27
CA VAL A 65 5.63 -13.12 -4.31
C VAL A 65 4.75 -13.31 -5.55
N GLU A 66 3.52 -13.81 -5.38
CA GLU A 66 2.59 -14.02 -6.49
C GLU A 66 2.15 -12.72 -7.16
N VAL A 67 1.91 -11.65 -6.37
CA VAL A 67 1.56 -10.32 -6.91
C VAL A 67 2.71 -9.73 -7.74
N ARG A 68 3.96 -9.94 -7.33
CA ARG A 68 5.12 -9.46 -8.08
C ARG A 68 5.25 -10.19 -9.41
N GLU A 69 5.15 -11.52 -9.42
CA GLU A 69 5.17 -12.31 -10.66
C GLU A 69 4.02 -11.92 -11.60
N LEU A 70 2.82 -11.68 -11.06
CA LEU A 70 1.70 -11.16 -11.85
C LEU A 70 2.00 -9.78 -12.44
N GLY A 71 2.51 -8.85 -11.62
CA GLY A 71 2.87 -7.49 -12.05
C GLY A 71 3.90 -7.50 -13.17
N LYS A 72 4.95 -8.32 -13.03
CA LYS A 72 5.97 -8.53 -14.06
C LYS A 72 5.36 -9.00 -15.38
N ARG A 73 4.49 -10.02 -15.35
CA ARG A 73 3.82 -10.52 -16.55
C ARG A 73 2.93 -9.47 -17.23
N VAL A 74 2.21 -8.65 -16.45
CA VAL A 74 1.40 -7.55 -16.99
C VAL A 74 2.28 -6.50 -17.66
N LEU A 75 3.40 -6.14 -17.03
CA LEU A 75 4.37 -5.21 -17.61
C LEU A 75 4.93 -5.76 -18.92
N GLU A 76 5.41 -7.01 -18.94
CA GLU A 76 5.91 -7.69 -20.15
C GLU A 76 4.91 -7.58 -21.32
N LEU A 77 3.62 -7.85 -21.07
CA LEU A 77 2.57 -7.74 -22.10
C LEU A 77 2.34 -6.30 -22.57
N ILE A 78 2.41 -5.32 -21.66
CA ILE A 78 2.30 -3.89 -22.02
C ILE A 78 3.48 -3.49 -22.90
N TYR A 79 4.70 -3.89 -22.52
CA TYR A 79 5.92 -3.59 -23.27
C TYR A 79 5.90 -4.23 -24.67
N GLU A 80 5.48 -5.49 -24.77
CA GLU A 80 5.28 -6.19 -26.05
C GLU A 80 4.27 -5.43 -26.92
N GLY A 81 3.10 -5.06 -26.37
CA GLY A 81 2.06 -4.32 -27.08
C GLY A 81 2.50 -2.92 -27.55
N LEU A 82 3.46 -2.31 -26.87
CA LEU A 82 4.07 -1.04 -27.25
C LEU A 82 5.28 -1.20 -28.19
N GLY A 83 5.70 -2.42 -28.50
CA GLY A 83 6.81 -2.72 -29.41
C GLY A 83 8.20 -2.58 -28.78
N PHE A 84 8.32 -2.61 -27.45
CA PHE A 84 9.61 -2.67 -26.78
C PHE A 84 10.21 -4.08 -26.86
N THR A 85 11.52 -4.17 -27.06
CA THR A 85 12.25 -5.44 -27.24
C THR A 85 13.22 -5.74 -26.10
N GLU A 86 13.21 -4.94 -25.03
CA GLU A 86 14.04 -5.21 -23.86
C GLU A 86 13.50 -6.38 -23.04
N ASP A 87 14.39 -7.07 -22.34
CA ASP A 87 14.10 -8.35 -21.67
C ASP A 87 14.12 -8.23 -20.14
N ASN A 88 14.39 -7.03 -19.60
CA ASN A 88 14.52 -6.79 -18.17
C ASN A 88 13.55 -5.71 -17.65
N PHE A 89 12.31 -6.12 -17.38
CA PHE A 89 11.29 -5.28 -16.75
C PHE A 89 11.22 -5.45 -15.23
N ASP A 90 12.22 -6.11 -14.63
CA ASP A 90 12.20 -6.52 -13.23
C ASP A 90 12.81 -5.49 -12.26
N ASN A 91 12.99 -4.26 -12.73
CA ASN A 91 13.58 -3.14 -11.98
C ASN A 91 12.51 -2.12 -11.57
N TYR A 92 11.57 -2.55 -10.72
CA TYR A 92 10.56 -1.67 -10.15
C TYR A 92 10.40 -1.92 -8.65
N ASP A 93 10.10 -0.84 -7.93
CA ASP A 93 9.77 -0.93 -6.53
C ASP A 93 8.36 -1.49 -6.34
N LEU A 94 8.19 -2.33 -5.33
CA LEU A 94 6.89 -2.81 -4.89
C LEU A 94 6.61 -2.30 -3.49
N PHE A 95 5.50 -1.59 -3.34
CA PHE A 95 4.97 -1.15 -2.05
C PHE A 95 3.62 -1.81 -1.80
N LEU A 96 3.40 -2.24 -0.56
CA LEU A 96 2.12 -2.71 -0.10
C LEU A 96 1.47 -1.63 0.74
N MET A 97 0.23 -1.29 0.38
CA MET A 97 -0.62 -0.37 1.11
C MET A 97 -1.88 -1.09 1.55
N ILE A 98 -2.11 -1.16 2.86
CA ILE A 98 -3.28 -1.80 3.46
C ILE A 98 -4.15 -0.73 4.08
N HIS A 99 -5.42 -0.72 3.73
CA HIS A 99 -6.40 0.20 4.26
C HIS A 99 -7.37 -0.49 5.21
N ASN A 100 -7.58 0.11 6.38
CA ASN A 100 -8.62 -0.25 7.31
C ASN A 100 -9.65 0.88 7.36
N TYR A 101 -10.89 0.59 7.00
CA TYR A 101 -11.99 1.55 7.02
C TYR A 101 -12.89 1.25 8.23
N PRO A 102 -12.73 1.97 9.36
CA PRO A 102 -13.57 1.75 10.53
C PRO A 102 -15.02 2.20 10.25
N GLU A 103 -15.95 1.76 11.10
CA GLU A 103 -17.34 2.22 11.04
C GLU A 103 -17.41 3.75 11.05
N CYS A 104 -18.12 4.31 10.08
CA CYS A 104 -18.29 5.75 9.90
C CYS A 104 -19.69 6.16 10.39
N PRO A 105 -19.81 7.09 11.34
CA PRO A 105 -21.11 7.60 11.79
C PRO A 105 -21.93 8.26 10.68
N ASP A 106 -21.27 8.84 9.67
CA ASP A 106 -21.89 9.47 8.50
C ASP A 106 -21.14 9.08 7.21
N PRO A 107 -21.51 7.96 6.57
CA PRO A 107 -20.83 7.46 5.37
C PRO A 107 -20.93 8.41 4.17
N SER A 108 -21.99 9.22 4.07
CA SER A 108 -22.21 10.11 2.94
C SER A 108 -21.12 11.18 2.86
N SER A 109 -20.77 11.76 4.01
CA SER A 109 -19.68 12.73 4.10
C SER A 109 -18.30 12.11 3.84
N ALA A 110 -18.10 10.82 4.16
CA ALA A 110 -16.83 10.13 3.93
C ALA A 110 -16.61 9.73 2.47
N LEU A 111 -17.67 9.45 1.71
CA LEU A 111 -17.60 8.97 0.32
C LEU A 111 -17.60 10.10 -0.72
N GLU A 112 -18.26 11.24 -0.47
CA GLU A 112 -18.17 12.44 -1.34
C GLU A 112 -16.71 12.92 -1.57
N GLN A 113 -15.81 12.53 -0.67
CA GLN A 113 -14.39 12.83 -0.71
C GLN A 113 -13.61 12.00 -1.76
N LEU A 114 -14.12 10.82 -2.14
CA LEU A 114 -13.57 10.02 -3.24
C LEU A 114 -14.02 10.55 -4.60
N ASP A 115 -15.26 11.03 -4.69
CA ASP A 115 -15.84 11.57 -5.93
C ASP A 115 -15.15 12.88 -6.35
N THR A 116 -14.78 13.73 -5.39
CA THR A 116 -14.00 14.95 -5.64
C THR A 116 -12.61 14.66 -6.24
N MET A 117 -12.02 13.49 -5.95
CA MET A 117 -10.74 13.05 -6.48
C MET A 117 -10.86 12.41 -7.88
N MET A 118 -12.02 11.81 -8.18
CA MET A 118 -12.33 11.21 -9.49
C MET A 118 -12.95 12.22 -10.48
N GLY A 119 -13.27 13.44 -10.02
CA GLY A 119 -13.73 14.53 -10.89
C GLY A 119 -15.11 14.28 -11.48
N THR A 120 -16.00 13.63 -10.73
CA THR A 120 -17.42 13.43 -11.09
C THR A 120 -18.33 14.18 -10.16
#